data_AF-A0A914KDL7-F1
#
_entry.id   AF-A0A914KDL7-F1
#
_cell.length_a   1.000
_cell.length_b   1.000
_cell.length_c   1.000
_cell.angle_alpha   90.00
_cell.angle_beta   90.00
_cell.angle_gamma   90.00
#
_symmetry.space_group_name_H-M   'P 1'
#
loop_
_entity.id
_entity.type
_entity.pdbx_description
1 polymer ?
#
loop_
_entity_poly.entity_id
_entity_poly.type
_entity_poly.pdbx_seq_one_letter_code
_entity_poly.pdbx_strand_id
1 'polypeptide(L)'
;MSCFVGALSDITLAGAFASYYWAFRKPKDVPSFPVIQSLGRAFRYHLGSLAFGSLILAIVKIIRAILEFLYQKLHASQNKVAKVIFAILKCFFFCLEAVLRALTKNAYIMIAMYGTNFFSSA
;
A
#
# COMPACT_ATOMS: atom_id res chain seq x y z
N MET A 1 7.91 3.02 8.68
CA MET A 1 8.19 2.98 7.22
C MET A 1 7.05 3.71 6.51
N SER A 2 7.38 4.75 5.75
CA SER A 2 6.44 5.62 5.04
C SER A 2 5.62 4.81 4.01
N CYS A 3 4.27 4.91 4.05
CA CYS A 3 3.37 4.17 3.16
C CYS A 3 3.70 4.36 1.68
N PHE A 4 4.14 5.57 1.32
CA PHE A 4 4.54 5.92 -0.03
C PHE A 4 5.80 5.21 -0.52
N VAL A 5 6.83 5.07 0.32
CA VAL A 5 8.07 4.37 -0.05
C VAL A 5 7.78 2.87 -0.24
N GLY A 6 6.91 2.31 0.59
CA GLY A 6 6.41 0.94 0.40
C GLY A 6 5.70 0.77 -0.95
N ALA A 7 4.75 1.65 -1.27
CA ALA A 7 4.04 1.67 -2.55
C ALA A 7 5.00 1.73 -3.75
N LEU A 8 5.99 2.62 -3.69
CA LEU A 8 7.00 2.78 -4.73
C LEU A 8 7.86 1.52 -4.90
N SER A 9 8.21 0.85 -3.80
CA SER A 9 8.94 -0.42 -3.87
C SER A 9 8.09 -1.54 -4.49
N ASP A 10 6.82 -1.66 -4.11
CA ASP A 10 5.91 -2.71 -4.60
C ASP A 10 5.71 -2.59 -6.12
N ILE A 11 5.41 -1.39 -6.64
CA ILE A 11 5.21 -1.16 -8.07
C ILE A 11 6.52 -1.34 -8.86
N THR A 12 7.65 -0.91 -8.30
CA THR A 12 8.95 -0.99 -8.98
C THR A 12 9.38 -2.44 -9.14
N LEU A 13 9.27 -3.24 -8.07
CA LEU A 13 9.56 -4.66 -8.09
C LEU A 13 8.61 -5.42 -9.02
N ALA A 14 7.31 -5.15 -8.92
CA ALA A 14 6.31 -5.75 -9.81
C ALA A 14 6.63 -5.47 -11.28
N GLY A 15 6.96 -4.22 -11.62
CA GLY A 15 7.30 -3.85 -13.00
C GLY A 15 8.65 -4.41 -13.46
N ALA A 16 9.64 -4.57 -12.58
CA ALA A 16 10.92 -5.18 -12.90
C ALA A 16 10.76 -6.69 -13.18
N PHE A 17 9.99 -7.39 -12.35
CA PHE A 17 9.66 -8.80 -12.55
C PHE A 17 8.79 -9.00 -13.78
N ALA A 18 7.81 -8.13 -14.03
CA ALA A 18 6.98 -8.19 -15.22
C ALA A 18 7.81 -8.03 -16.51
N SER A 19 8.73 -7.06 -16.54
CA SER A 19 9.64 -6.87 -17.68
C SER A 19 10.53 -8.10 -17.95
N TYR A 20 10.87 -8.88 -16.91
CA TYR A 20 11.61 -10.14 -17.11
C TYR A 20 10.69 -11.29 -17.51
N TYR A 21 9.58 -11.52 -16.80
CA TYR A 21 8.72 -12.68 -17.00
C TYR A 21 8.03 -12.65 -18.37
N TRP A 22 7.58 -11.47 -18.84
CA TRP A 22 6.94 -11.30 -20.15
C TRP A 22 7.93 -11.06 -21.31
N ALA A 23 9.25 -11.20 -21.07
CA ALA A 23 10.24 -11.15 -22.15
C ALA A 23 10.25 -12.48 -22.93
N PHE A 24 9.82 -12.44 -24.20
CA PHE A 24 9.74 -13.62 -25.07
C PHE A 24 11.11 -14.12 -25.52
N ARG A 25 12.05 -13.22 -25.87
CA ARG A 25 13.42 -13.59 -26.30
C ARG A 25 14.45 -13.09 -25.31
N LYS A 26 14.92 -13.99 -24.45
CA LYS A 26 16.00 -13.71 -23.48
C LYS A 26 17.37 -13.93 -24.14
N PRO A 27 18.36 -13.02 -23.97
CA PRO A 27 18.32 -11.79 -23.17
C PRO A 27 17.88 -10.53 -23.93
N LYS A 28 17.61 -10.61 -25.24
CA LYS A 28 17.38 -9.44 -26.12
C LYS A 28 16.22 -8.52 -25.68
N ASP A 29 15.14 -9.09 -25.18
CA ASP A 29 13.93 -8.35 -24.78
C ASP A 29 13.96 -7.93 -23.29
N VAL A 30 15.00 -8.30 -22.54
CA VAL A 30 15.15 -7.94 -21.12
C VAL A 30 15.91 -6.61 -21.02
N PRO A 31 15.35 -5.57 -20.38
CA PRO A 31 16.04 -4.31 -20.19
C PRO A 31 17.27 -4.47 -19.29
N SER A 32 18.38 -3.80 -19.62
CA SER A 32 19.66 -3.93 -18.91
C SER A 32 19.61 -3.51 -17.43
N PHE A 33 18.71 -2.58 -17.07
CA PHE A 33 18.49 -2.13 -15.69
C PHE A 33 16.99 -2.13 -15.37
N PRO A 34 16.36 -3.31 -15.17
CA PRO A 34 14.91 -3.44 -15.07
C PRO A 34 14.33 -2.68 -13.88
N VAL A 35 15.05 -2.64 -12.76
CA VAL A 35 14.63 -1.92 -11.54
C VAL A 35 14.61 -0.41 -11.76
N ILE A 36 15.70 0.16 -12.30
CA ILE A 36 15.82 1.62 -12.53
C ILE A 36 14.79 2.07 -13.60
N GLN A 37 14.63 1.31 -14.67
CA GLN A 37 13.62 1.63 -15.70
C GLN A 37 12.20 1.52 -15.16
N SER A 38 11.91 0.49 -14.36
CA SER A 38 10.62 0.32 -13.68
C SER A 38 10.33 1.49 -12.73
N LEU A 39 11.32 1.89 -11.95
CA LEU A 39 11.24 3.04 -11.05
C LEU A 39 10.96 4.34 -11.83
N GLY A 40 11.67 4.57 -12.94
CA GLY A 40 11.43 5.72 -13.82
C GLY A 40 10.01 5.77 -14.37
N ARG A 41 9.45 4.62 -14.80
CA ARG A 41 8.04 4.52 -15.23
C ARG A 41 7.06 4.81 -14.08
N ALA A 42 7.34 4.29 -12.89
CA ALA A 42 6.52 4.54 -11.70
C ALA A 42 6.45 6.03 -11.36
N PHE A 43 7.59 6.73 -11.37
CA PHE A 43 7.63 8.18 -11.15
C PHE A 43 6.97 8.99 -12.27
N ARG A 44 7.14 8.58 -13.53
CA ARG A 44 6.63 9.35 -14.68
C ARG A 44 5.12 9.19 -14.89
N TYR A 45 4.57 8.00 -14.65
CA TYR A 45 3.19 7.67 -15.04
C TYR A 45 2.28 7.29 -13.88
N HIS A 46 2.81 6.77 -12.77
CA HIS A 46 1.99 6.17 -11.70
C HIS A 46 2.09 6.88 -10.35
N LEU A 47 2.82 7.99 -10.28
CA LEU A 47 3.03 8.76 -9.04
C LEU A 47 1.72 9.14 -8.35
N GLY A 48 0.72 9.59 -9.12
CA GLY A 48 -0.59 9.96 -8.58
C GLY A 48 -1.35 8.78 -7.97
N SER A 49 -1.33 7.63 -8.64
CA SER A 49 -1.95 6.39 -8.13
C SER A 49 -1.26 5.89 -6.86
N LEU A 50 0.08 5.96 -6.82
CA LEU A 50 0.88 5.60 -5.65
C LEU A 50 0.61 6.55 -4.47
N ALA A 51 0.55 7.86 -4.73
CA ALA A 51 0.26 8.87 -3.71
C ALA A 51 -1.14 8.66 -3.13
N PHE A 52 -2.14 8.42 -3.98
CA PHE A 52 -3.52 8.20 -3.55
C PHE A 52 -3.70 6.94 -2.70
N GLY A 53 -3.22 5.78 -3.16
CA GLY A 53 -3.28 4.53 -2.38
C GLY A 53 -2.51 4.63 -1.06
N SER A 54 -1.37 5.33 -1.07
CA SER A 54 -0.57 5.58 0.14
C SER A 54 -1.27 6.52 1.12
N LEU A 55 -2.02 7.52 0.63
CA LEU A 55 -2.79 8.45 1.45
C LEU A 55 -3.92 7.72 2.17
N ILE A 56 -4.67 6.86 1.48
CA ILE A 56 -5.73 6.04 2.09
C ILE A 56 -5.17 5.18 3.23
N LEU A 57 -4.07 4.47 2.97
CA LEU A 57 -3.39 3.67 3.99
C LEU A 57 -2.87 4.52 5.15
N ALA A 58 -2.34 5.71 4.87
CA ALA A 58 -1.86 6.63 5.91
C ALA A 58 -2.99 7.13 6.82
N ILE A 59 -4.15 7.50 6.25
CA ILE A 59 -5.32 7.94 7.02
C ILE A 59 -5.76 6.84 8.00
N VAL A 60 -5.87 5.59 7.55
CA VAL A 60 -6.27 4.47 8.40
C VAL A 60 -5.24 4.20 9.51
N LYS A 61 -3.94 4.30 9.21
CA LYS A 61 -2.89 4.18 10.23
C LYS A 61 -2.93 5.30 11.27
N ILE A 62 -3.21 6.54 10.85
CA ILE A 62 -3.39 7.68 11.76
C ILE A 62 -4.58 7.43 12.69
N ILE A 63 -5.72 6.97 12.15
CA ILE A 63 -6.90 6.63 12.97
C ILE A 63 -6.56 5.55 13.99
N ARG A 64 -5.84 4.49 13.58
CA ARG A 64 -5.37 3.44 14.51
C ARG A 64 -4.45 3.99 15.60
N ALA A 65 -3.53 4.90 15.25
CA ALA A 65 -2.64 5.53 16.23
C ALA A 65 -3.43 6.37 17.25
N ILE A 66 -4.46 7.10 16.80
CA ILE A 66 -5.35 7.87 17.68
C ILE A 66 -6.16 6.93 18.58
N LEU A 67 -6.72 5.85 18.05
CA LEU A 67 -7.46 4.85 18.84
C LEU A 67 -6.56 4.17 19.88
N GLU A 68 -5.31 3.87 19.54
CA GLU A 68 -4.32 3.34 20.47
C GLU A 68 -4.02 4.34 21.60
N PHE A 69 -3.78 5.61 21.23
CA PHE A 69 -3.52 6.68 22.18
C PHE A 69 -4.70 6.90 23.16
N LEU A 70 -5.93 6.95 22.64
CA LEU A 70 -7.13 7.09 23.46
C LEU A 70 -7.36 5.87 24.36
N TYR A 71 -7.11 4.66 23.84
CA TYR A 71 -7.21 3.43 24.63
C TYR A 71 -6.23 3.43 25.80
N GLN A 72 -4.99 3.88 25.59
CA GLN A 72 -3.98 4.01 26.65
C GLN A 72 -4.40 5.01 27.72
N LYS A 73 -4.94 6.18 27.33
CA LYS A 73 -5.48 7.15 28.29
C LYS A 73 -6.67 6.60 29.07
N LEU A 74 -7.55 5.85 28.42
CA LEU A 74 -8.71 5.25 29.04
C LEU A 74 -8.34 4.08 29.98
N HIS A 75 -7.18 3.46 29.80
CA HIS A 75 -6.70 2.41 30.69
C HIS A 75 -6.54 2.92 32.14
N ALA A 76 -6.21 4.20 32.32
CA ALA A 76 -6.15 4.87 33.63
C ALA A 76 -7.54 5.17 34.23
N SER A 77 -8.64 5.02 33.48
CA SER A 77 -10.01 5.24 33.92
C SER A 77 -10.74 3.91 34.24
N GLN A 78 -11.72 3.96 35.14
CA GLN A 78 -12.54 2.81 35.56
C GLN A 78 -13.73 2.49 34.62
N ASN A 79 -13.90 3.24 33.52
CA ASN A 79 -15.02 3.08 32.59
C ASN A 79 -14.90 1.82 31.70
N LYS A 80 -15.44 0.70 32.19
CA LYS A 80 -15.44 -0.61 31.50
C LYS A 80 -16.13 -0.58 30.13
N VAL A 81 -17.26 0.13 29.98
CA VAL A 81 -18.01 0.22 28.73
C VAL A 81 -17.18 0.85 27.61
N ALA A 82 -16.52 1.98 27.91
CA ALA A 82 -15.66 2.64 26.94
C ALA A 82 -14.49 1.73 26.51
N LYS A 83 -13.89 0.95 27.43
CA LYS A 83 -12.80 0.02 27.10
C LYS A 83 -13.22 -1.03 26.08
N VAL A 84 -14.44 -1.58 26.22
CA VAL A 84 -14.99 -2.55 25.26
C VAL A 84 -15.22 -1.92 23.88
N ILE A 85 -15.81 -0.71 23.83
CA ILE A 85 -16.05 -0.01 22.56
C ILE A 85 -14.74 0.27 21.82
N PHE A 86 -13.72 0.79 22.51
CA PHE A 86 -12.41 1.04 21.90
C PHE A 86 -11.72 -0.25 21.45
N ALA A 87 -11.87 -1.37 22.17
CA ALA A 87 -11.33 -2.66 21.74
C ALA A 87 -11.95 -3.13 20.42
N ILE A 88 -13.28 -3.02 20.28
CA ILE A 88 -13.99 -3.36 19.03
C ILE A 88 -13.51 -2.46 17.88
N LEU A 89 -13.44 -1.14 18.09
CA LEU A 89 -12.96 -0.20 17.08
C LEU A 89 -11.50 -0.50 16.67
N LYS A 90 -10.63 -0.79 17.63
CA LYS A 90 -9.24 -1.18 17.34
C LYS A 90 -9.17 -2.43 16.46
N CYS A 91 -9.98 -3.45 16.76
CA CYS A 91 -10.08 -4.66 15.95
C CYS A 91 -10.55 -4.34 14.52
N PHE A 92 -11.63 -3.57 14.40
CA PHE A 92 -12.18 -3.18 13.10
C PHE A 92 -11.15 -2.43 12.23
N PHE A 93 -10.50 -1.40 12.78
CA PHE A 93 -9.50 -0.63 12.03
C PHE A 93 -8.22 -1.42 11.75
N PHE A 94 -7.88 -2.39 12.61
CA PHE A 94 -6.80 -3.35 12.33
C PHE A 94 -7.11 -4.19 11.09
N CYS A 95 -8.32 -4.77 11.03
CA CYS A 95 -8.79 -5.54 9.87
C CYS A 95 -8.87 -4.67 8.61
N LEU A 96 -9.41 -3.46 8.72
CA LEU A 96 -9.52 -2.52 7.61
C LEU A 96 -8.14 -2.17 7.03
N GLU A 97 -7.15 -1.90 7.88
CA GLU A 97 -5.79 -1.64 7.40
C GLU A 97 -5.21 -2.86 6.65
N ALA A 98 -5.42 -4.07 7.17
CA ALA A 98 -4.93 -5.28 6.54
C ALA A 98 -5.53 -5.49 5.14
N VAL A 99 -6.85 -5.32 5.01
CA VAL A 99 -7.57 -5.42 3.73
C VAL A 99 -7.10 -4.34 2.75
N LEU A 100 -7.06 -3.08 3.18
CA LEU A 100 -6.61 -1.98 2.32
C LEU A 100 -5.17 -2.15 1.87
N ARG A 101 -4.29 -2.68 2.74
CA ARG A 101 -2.91 -2.97 2.38
C ARG A 101 -2.83 -4.05 1.31
N ALA A 102 -3.63 -5.11 1.42
CA ALA A 102 -3.69 -6.17 0.42
C ALA A 102 -4.21 -5.65 -0.92
N LEU A 103 -5.33 -4.91 -0.92
CA LEU A 103 -5.91 -4.30 -2.12
C LEU A 103 -4.92 -3.36 -2.80
N THR A 104 -4.31 -2.46 -2.04
CA THR A 104 -3.37 -1.47 -2.57
C THR A 104 -2.14 -2.13 -3.20
N LYS A 105 -1.61 -3.20 -2.58
CA LYS A 105 -0.49 -3.97 -3.13
C LYS A 105 -0.86 -4.68 -4.43
N ASN A 106 -2.03 -5.33 -4.48
CA ASN A 106 -2.52 -5.98 -5.70
C ASN A 106 -2.77 -4.97 -6.82
N ALA A 107 -3.35 -3.81 -6.49
CA ALA A 107 -3.54 -2.72 -7.43
C ALA A 107 -2.21 -2.28 -8.04
N TYR A 108 -1.16 -2.09 -7.24
CA TYR A 108 0.15 -1.69 -7.76
C TYR A 108 0.79 -2.75 -8.68
N ILE A 109 0.55 -4.03 -8.42
CA ILE A 109 0.99 -5.10 -9.33
C ILE A 109 0.27 -4.98 -10.68
N MET A 110 -1.05 -4.79 -10.67
CA MET A 110 -1.85 -4.61 -11.89
C MET A 110 -1.45 -3.34 -12.65
N ILE A 111 -1.22 -2.23 -11.95
CA ILE A 111 -0.73 -0.97 -12.54
C ILE A 111 0.64 -1.19 -13.19
N ALA A 112 1.56 -1.91 -12.54
CA ALA A 112 2.89 -2.17 -13.08
C ALA A 112 2.87 -3.03 -14.37
N MET A 113 1.91 -3.95 -14.48
CA MET A 113 1.76 -4.84 -15.64
C MET A 113 1.00 -4.19 -16.80
N TYR A 114 -0.14 -3.57 -16.51
CA TYR A 114 -1.09 -3.09 -17.53
C TYR A 114 -1.07 -1.57 -17.73
N GLY A 115 -0.46 -0.82 -16.83
CA GLY A 115 -0.39 0.64 -16.92
C GLY A 115 -1.72 1.36 -16.66
N THR A 116 -2.71 0.69 -16.06
CA THR A 116 -4.03 1.28 -15.77
C THR A 116 -4.02 2.14 -14.50
N ASN A 117 -5.13 2.84 -14.23
CA ASN A 117 -5.27 3.73 -13.08
C ASN A 117 -5.59 2.94 -11.80
N PHE A 118 -5.35 3.53 -10.62
CA PHE A 118 -5.63 2.89 -9.31
C PHE A 118 -7.02 2.25 -9.22
N PHE A 119 -8.09 2.98 -9.55
CA PHE A 119 -9.47 2.46 -9.46
C PHE A 119 -9.80 1.34 -10.44
N SER A 120 -9.09 1.23 -11.56
CA SER A 120 -9.28 0.13 -12.51
C SER A 120 -8.48 -1.11 -12.11
N SER A 121 -7.50 -0.95 -11.22
CA SER A 121 -6.57 -1.99 -10.78
C SER A 121 -6.84 -2.51 -9.37
N ALA A 122 -7.53 -1.72 -8.54
CA ALA A 122 -7.90 -2.03 -7.15
C ALA A 122 -9.18 -2.85 -7.07
#